data_AF-A0AAD4KLA7-F1
#
_entry.id   AF-A0AAD4KLA7-F1
#
_cell.length_a   1.000
_cell.length_b   1.000
_cell.length_c   1.000
_cell.angle_alpha   90.00
_cell.angle_beta   90.00
_cell.angle_gamma   90.00
#
_symmetry.space_group_name_H-M   'P 1'
#
loop_
_entity.id
_entity.type
_entity.pdbx_description
1 polymer ?
#
loop_
_entity_poly.entity_id
_entity_poly.type
_entity_poly.pdbx_seq_one_letter_code
_entity_poly.pdbx_strand_id
1 'polypeptide(L)'
;MATKLQIEDVTNVAENDDSLKERYKQVTGVDGKIEEVIPNPASVRGPFTYKTAIIIWLNSNIGTVKVFLGDTNVETWQTSPGGALKVIMVFLEPGYYSWWTNGAKVKFIR
;
A
#
# COMPACT_ATOMS: atom_id res chain seq x y z
N MET A 1 17.56 7.90 11.13
CA MET A 1 17.30 8.43 9.77
C MET A 1 16.15 7.63 9.19
N ALA A 2 15.06 8.25 8.76
CA ALA A 2 13.95 7.51 8.17
C ALA A 2 14.40 6.96 6.81
N THR A 3 14.37 5.64 6.65
CA THR A 3 14.66 5.00 5.37
C THR A 3 13.63 5.48 4.35
N LYS A 4 14.08 5.93 3.18
CA LYS A 4 13.17 6.34 2.10
C LYS A 4 12.25 5.17 1.75
N LEU A 5 10.94 5.40 1.74
CA LEU A 5 9.96 4.38 1.34
C LEU A 5 10.29 3.89 -0.08
N GLN A 6 10.36 2.58 -0.25
CA GLN A 6 10.46 1.97 -1.58
C GLN A 6 9.04 1.92 -2.18
N ILE A 7 8.88 2.56 -3.34
CA ILE A 7 7.60 2.68 -4.04
C ILE A 7 7.84 2.22 -5.48
N GLU A 8 6.97 1.35 -5.97
CA GLU A 8 7.06 0.81 -7.33
C GLU A 8 5.75 0.97 -8.08
N ASP A 9 5.83 1.24 -9.39
CA ASP A 9 4.67 1.21 -10.27
C ASP A 9 4.36 -0.24 -10.65
N VAL A 10 3.16 -0.69 -10.28
CA VAL A 10 2.68 -2.05 -10.53
C VAL A 10 1.42 -2.04 -11.38
N THR A 11 1.14 -0.95 -12.10
CA THR A 11 -0.07 -0.76 -12.90
C THR A 11 -0.32 -1.93 -13.86
N ASN A 12 0.74 -2.45 -14.49
CA ASN A 12 0.63 -3.54 -15.48
C ASN A 12 0.32 -4.92 -14.87
N VAL A 13 0.48 -5.09 -13.57
CA VAL A 13 0.30 -6.39 -12.87
C VAL A 13 -0.75 -6.34 -11.76
N ALA A 14 -1.35 -5.17 -11.53
CA ALA A 14 -2.24 -4.91 -10.40
C ALA A 14 -3.49 -5.78 -10.34
N GLU A 15 -3.98 -6.26 -11.48
CA GLU A 15 -5.18 -7.10 -11.56
C GLU A 15 -4.90 -8.59 -11.27
N ASN A 16 -3.63 -8.99 -11.15
CA ASN A 16 -3.25 -10.37 -10.83
C ASN A 16 -2.56 -10.45 -9.46
N ASP A 17 -3.27 -11.06 -8.51
CA ASP A 17 -2.78 -11.28 -7.14
C ASP A 17 -1.48 -12.08 -7.08
N ASP A 18 -1.30 -13.07 -7.94
CA ASP A 18 -0.07 -13.87 -7.96
C ASP A 18 1.10 -13.07 -8.52
N SER A 19 0.88 -12.20 -9.51
CA SER A 19 1.90 -11.28 -9.99
C SER A 19 2.30 -10.23 -8.94
N LEU A 20 1.36 -9.75 -8.14
CA LEU A 20 1.63 -8.86 -7.01
C LEU A 20 2.45 -9.57 -5.92
N LYS A 21 2.12 -10.81 -5.57
CA LYS A 21 2.90 -11.63 -4.62
C LYS A 21 4.30 -11.92 -5.16
N GLU A 22 4.44 -12.25 -6.44
CA GLU A 22 5.74 -12.49 -7.06
C GLU A 22 6.59 -11.22 -7.01
N ARG A 23 6.02 -10.06 -7.31
CA ARG A 23 6.74 -8.79 -7.22
C ARG A 23 7.19 -8.50 -5.78
N TYR A 24 6.30 -8.73 -4.82
CA TYR A 24 6.63 -8.63 -3.41
C TYR A 24 7.79 -9.56 -3.01
N LYS A 25 7.76 -10.82 -3.45
CA LYS A 25 8.82 -11.79 -3.19
C LYS A 25 10.15 -11.40 -3.82
N GLN A 26 10.15 -10.86 -5.05
CA GLN A 26 11.36 -10.38 -5.72
C GLN A 26 12.06 -9.27 -4.92
N VAL A 27 11.29 -8.41 -4.26
CA VAL A 27 11.83 -7.29 -3.47
C VAL A 27 12.19 -7.69 -2.04
N THR A 28 11.38 -8.55 -1.40
CA THR A 28 11.52 -8.86 0.02
C THR A 28 12.23 -10.18 0.31
N GLY A 29 12.29 -11.08 -0.67
CA GLY A 29 12.74 -12.47 -0.51
C GLY A 29 11.73 -13.40 0.18
N VAL A 30 10.53 -12.92 0.50
CA VAL A 30 9.53 -13.65 1.30
C VAL A 30 8.22 -13.81 0.52
N ASP A 31 7.57 -14.96 0.65
CA ASP A 31 6.23 -15.19 0.13
C ASP A 31 5.20 -14.37 0.92
N GLY A 32 4.37 -13.60 0.22
CA GLY A 32 3.37 -12.75 0.83
C GLY A 32 1.94 -13.27 0.62
N LYS A 33 1.05 -12.99 1.58
CA LYS A 33 -0.39 -13.22 1.45
C LYS A 33 -1.11 -11.89 1.24
N ILE A 34 -1.93 -11.84 0.18
CA ILE A 34 -2.78 -10.69 -0.12
C ILE A 34 -4.02 -10.72 0.75
N GLU A 35 -4.36 -9.57 1.30
CA GLU A 35 -5.62 -9.31 1.96
C GLU A 35 -6.22 -8.01 1.42
N GLU A 36 -7.48 -8.10 1.00
CA GLU A 36 -8.25 -6.94 0.54
C GLU A 36 -8.95 -6.30 1.73
N VAL A 37 -8.94 -4.98 1.78
CA VAL A 37 -9.62 -4.23 2.83
C VAL A 37 -10.34 -3.07 2.17
N ILE A 38 -11.62 -2.95 2.49
CA ILE A 38 -12.44 -1.83 2.07
C ILE A 38 -12.56 -0.90 3.29
N PRO A 39 -11.90 0.28 3.28
CA PRO A 39 -11.96 1.19 4.41
C PRO A 39 -13.37 1.76 4.58
N ASN A 40 -13.95 1.62 5.78
CA ASN A 40 -15.24 2.22 6.13
C ASN A 40 -15.31 2.68 7.59
N PRO A 41 -15.25 4.00 7.89
CA PRO A 41 -14.78 5.10 7.03
C PRO A 41 -13.26 5.17 6.95
N ALA A 42 -12.56 4.54 7.90
CA ALA A 42 -11.12 4.51 8.01
C ALA A 42 -10.63 3.09 8.34
N SER A 43 -9.41 2.76 7.95
CA SER A 43 -8.73 1.52 8.30
C SER A 43 -7.27 1.81 8.59
N VAL A 44 -6.75 1.18 9.65
CA VAL A 44 -5.36 1.30 10.08
C VAL A 44 -4.72 -0.08 10.03
N ARG A 45 -3.53 -0.18 9.42
CA ARG A 45 -2.75 -1.42 9.35
C ARG A 45 -1.32 -1.20 9.79
N GLY A 46 -0.86 -2.06 10.69
CA GLY A 46 0.46 -1.99 11.34
C GLY A 46 0.43 -1.24 12.68
N PRO A 47 1.61 -0.92 13.25
CA PRO A 47 2.93 -1.29 12.74
C PRO A 47 3.18 -2.79 12.83
N PHE A 48 3.93 -3.33 11.88
CA PHE A 48 4.29 -4.74 11.83
C PHE A 48 5.75 -4.95 12.25
N THR A 49 6.06 -6.16 12.72
CA THR A 49 7.44 -6.58 13.07
C THR A 49 8.23 -7.10 11.87
N TYR A 50 7.58 -7.23 10.71
CA TYR A 50 8.13 -7.72 9.45
C TYR A 50 7.85 -6.73 8.32
N LYS A 51 8.60 -6.84 7.22
CA LYS A 51 8.35 -6.05 6.01
C LYS A 51 6.98 -6.41 5.44
N THR A 52 6.22 -5.41 5.00
CA THR A 52 4.91 -5.59 4.37
C THR A 52 4.81 -4.69 3.15
N ALA A 53 3.76 -4.86 2.34
CA ALA A 53 3.48 -3.94 1.25
C ALA A 53 2.00 -3.53 1.21
N ILE A 54 1.74 -2.32 0.75
CA ILE A 54 0.39 -1.85 0.43
C ILE A 54 0.32 -1.53 -1.06
N ILE A 55 -0.76 -1.95 -1.72
CA ILE A 55 -1.05 -1.68 -3.13
C ILE A 55 -2.17 -0.66 -3.18
N ILE A 56 -1.92 0.48 -3.82
CA ILE A 56 -2.84 1.62 -3.85
C ILE A 56 -3.24 1.90 -5.29
N TRP A 57 -4.55 1.82 -5.58
CA TRP A 57 -5.11 2.25 -6.85
C TRP A 57 -5.40 3.75 -6.79
N LEU A 58 -4.55 4.56 -7.42
CA LEU A 58 -4.68 6.02 -7.40
C LEU A 58 -5.91 6.50 -8.18
N ASN A 59 -6.37 5.73 -9.16
CA ASN A 59 -7.59 6.01 -9.93
C ASN A 59 -8.87 5.36 -9.36
N SER A 60 -8.91 5.06 -8.05
CA SER A 60 -10.08 4.46 -7.39
C SER A 60 -11.04 5.51 -6.83
N ASN A 61 -11.89 5.19 -5.83
CA ASN A 61 -12.80 6.17 -5.23
C ASN A 61 -12.04 7.34 -4.57
N ILE A 62 -12.76 8.41 -4.25
CA ILE A 62 -12.20 9.59 -3.57
C ILE A 62 -11.78 9.23 -2.15
N GLY A 63 -10.47 9.06 -1.95
CA GLY A 63 -9.90 8.55 -0.72
C GLY A 63 -8.51 9.08 -0.42
N THR A 64 -7.99 8.74 0.77
CA THR A 64 -6.64 9.12 1.18
C THR A 64 -5.93 7.92 1.80
N VAL A 65 -4.66 7.75 1.42
CA VAL A 65 -3.75 6.78 2.03
C VAL A 65 -2.58 7.54 2.62
N LYS A 66 -2.30 7.35 3.91
CA LYS A 66 -1.15 7.94 4.62
C LYS A 66 -0.27 6.82 5.16
N VAL A 67 1.03 7.04 5.17
CA VAL A 67 1.99 6.14 5.80
C VAL A 67 2.74 6.90 6.90
N PHE A 68 2.96 6.22 8.01
CA PHE A 68 3.56 6.79 9.21
C PHE A 68 4.72 5.92 9.71
N LEU A 69 5.69 6.58 10.35
CA LEU A 69 6.74 5.95 11.15
C LEU A 69 6.74 6.63 12.52
N GLY A 70 6.30 5.92 13.57
CA GLY A 70 5.92 6.57 14.83
C GLY A 70 4.84 7.63 14.59
N ASP A 71 4.98 8.82 15.18
CA ASP A 71 4.01 9.91 14.99
C ASP A 71 4.24 10.76 13.73
N THR A 72 5.24 10.39 12.91
CA THR A 72 5.61 11.16 11.71
C THR A 72 4.89 10.62 10.49
N ASN A 73 4.07 11.45 9.84
CA ASN A 73 3.56 11.16 8.50
C ASN A 73 4.71 11.28 7.50
N VAL A 74 5.05 10.18 6.83
CA VAL A 74 6.16 10.15 5.87
C VAL A 74 5.71 10.32 4.43
N GLU A 75 4.48 9.95 4.09
CA GLU A 75 3.98 9.98 2.72
C GLU A 75 2.44 9.97 2.67
N THR A 76 1.86 10.63 1.68
CA THR A 76 0.40 10.74 1.54
C THR A 76 -0.02 10.70 0.07
N TRP A 77 -0.98 9.84 -0.23
CA TRP A 77 -1.60 9.73 -1.54
C TRP A 77 -3.09 10.05 -1.48
N GLN A 78 -3.57 10.73 -2.52
CA GLN A 78 -4.99 10.94 -2.77
C GLN A 78 -5.42 10.01 -3.90
N THR A 79 -6.54 9.31 -3.71
CA THR A 79 -7.15 8.47 -4.75
C THR A 79 -8.37 9.20 -5.32
N SER A 80 -8.61 9.12 -6.63
CA SER A 80 -9.74 9.77 -7.30
C SER A 80 -10.08 9.08 -8.62
N PRO A 81 -11.38 8.91 -8.96
CA PRO A 81 -11.78 8.14 -10.13
C PRO A 81 -11.45 8.84 -11.46
N GLY A 82 -11.22 10.17 -11.42
CA GLY A 82 -10.81 10.95 -12.58
C GLY A 82 -9.31 10.94 -12.86
N GLY A 83 -8.51 10.25 -12.05
CA GLY A 83 -7.07 10.14 -12.23
C GLY A 83 -6.66 9.21 -13.38
N ALA A 84 -5.41 9.35 -13.84
CA ALA A 84 -4.82 8.38 -14.76
C ALA A 84 -4.75 7.00 -14.09
N LEU A 85 -5.00 5.93 -14.86
CA LEU A 85 -4.86 4.55 -14.39
C LEU A 85 -3.43 4.35 -13.88
N LYS A 86 -3.28 4.29 -12.55
CA LYS A 86 -2.00 4.12 -11.88
C LYS A 86 -2.18 3.37 -10.58
N VAL A 87 -1.40 2.31 -10.43
CA VAL A 87 -1.36 1.48 -9.22
C VAL A 87 0.07 1.40 -8.72
N ILE A 88 0.27 1.70 -7.45
CA ILE A 88 1.58 1.68 -6.82
C ILE A 88 1.64 0.64 -5.71
N MET A 89 2.79 0.02 -5.55
CA MET A 89 3.12 -0.85 -4.42
C MET A 89 4.13 -0.12 -3.54
N VAL A 90 3.80 0.04 -2.26
CA VAL A 90 4.64 0.72 -1.27
C VAL A 90 5.12 -0.32 -0.26
N PHE A 91 6.42 -0.49 -0.15
CA PHE A 91 7.04 -1.40 0.80
C PHE A 91 7.27 -0.71 2.14
N LEU A 92 6.69 -1.28 3.18
CA LEU A 92 6.74 -0.80 4.55
C LEU A 92 7.73 -1.65 5.34
N GLU A 93 8.82 -1.04 5.78
CA GLU A 93 9.75 -1.67 6.72
C GLU A 93 9.08 -1.88 8.09
N PRO A 94 9.65 -2.74 8.97
CA PRO A 94 9.15 -2.88 10.34
C PRO A 94 9.03 -1.53 11.06
N GLY A 95 7.93 -1.33 11.78
CA GLY A 95 7.62 -0.08 12.48
C GLY A 95 6.82 0.95 11.68
N TYR A 96 6.66 0.78 10.36
CA TYR A 96 5.74 1.59 9.57
C TYR A 96 4.31 1.09 9.71
N TYR A 97 3.34 2.02 9.66
CA TYR A 97 1.92 1.71 9.58
C TYR A 97 1.22 2.63 8.58
N SER A 98 0.03 2.24 8.13
CA SER A 98 -0.73 2.99 7.13
C SER A 98 -2.17 3.22 7.54
N TRP A 99 -2.69 4.39 7.17
CA TRP A 99 -4.08 4.80 7.35
C TRP A 99 -4.74 4.98 5.99
N TRP A 100 -5.89 4.37 5.82
CA TRP A 100 -6.68 4.44 4.59
C TRP A 100 -8.04 5.00 4.94
N THR A 101 -8.49 6.02 4.23
CA THR A 101 -9.77 6.68 4.49
C THR A 101 -10.58 6.83 3.22
N ASN A 102 -11.91 6.89 3.39
CA ASN A 102 -12.87 7.26 2.35
C ASN A 102 -12.77 6.38 1.09
N GLY A 103 -13.09 5.08 1.20
CA GLY A 103 -13.28 4.22 0.03
C GLY A 103 -12.06 3.99 -0.88
N ALA A 104 -10.87 4.46 -0.49
CA ALA A 104 -9.61 4.18 -1.19
C ALA A 104 -9.48 2.67 -1.42
N LYS A 105 -9.31 2.25 -2.69
CA LYS A 105 -9.09 0.84 -3.01
C LYS A 105 -7.63 0.51 -2.69
N VAL A 106 -7.44 -0.30 -1.64
CA VAL A 106 -6.12 -0.73 -1.16
C VAL A 106 -6.13 -2.23 -0.93
N LYS A 107 -5.05 -2.90 -1.37
CA LYS A 107 -4.72 -4.26 -0.92
C LYS A 107 -3.48 -4.19 -0.03
N PHE A 108 -3.31 -5.17 0.84
CA PHE A 108 -2.06 -5.31 1.59
C PHE A 108 -1.49 -6.71 1.46
N ILE A 109 -0.16 -6.80 1.54
CA ILE A 109 0.61 -8.03 1.51
C ILE A 109 1.39 -8.15 2.81
N ARG A 110 1.25 -9.28 3.49
CA ARG A 110 1.98 -9.65 4.71
C ARG A 110 2.69 -10.98 4.59
#